data_AF-A0A965LJL8-F1
#
_entry.id   AF-A0A965LJL8-F1
#
_cell.length_a   1.000
_cell.length_b   1.000
_cell.length_c   1.000
_cell.angle_alpha   90.00
_cell.angle_beta   90.00
_cell.angle_gamma   90.00
#
_symmetry.space_group_name_H-M   'P 1'
#
loop_
_entity.id
_entity.type
_entity.pdbx_description
1 polymer ?
#
loop_
_entity_poly.entity_id
_entity_poly.type
_entity_poly.pdbx_seq_one_letter_code
_entity_poly.pdbx_strand_id
1 'polypeptide(L)'
;MLPKRRLKWAALPIVSLLLITLTGCTPEEFSRGFLPGVGGVTNHTERIRELWVGSWLVLWGVGIIAWALMFYAIIVYRRRKGDNEIPPQLRYNMPIETLFTVVPFILVIGFFALTARDMEAIEKPVASDYRIEVVGKQWSWDFNYTDNNVFDSGIQYQEDGTEAEL
;
A
#
# COMPACT_ATOMS: atom_id res chain seq x y z
N MET A 1 -2.32 -49.23 -1.84
CA MET A 1 -1.00 -48.56 -1.79
C MET A 1 -1.02 -47.36 -2.74
N LEU A 2 -1.27 -46.15 -2.24
CA LEU A 2 -1.24 -44.93 -3.05
C LEU A 2 0.22 -44.65 -3.49
N PRO A 3 0.48 -44.39 -4.79
CA PRO A 3 1.84 -44.29 -5.29
C PRO A 3 2.55 -43.09 -4.64
N LYS A 4 3.71 -43.35 -4.00
CA LYS A 4 4.56 -42.37 -3.28
C LYS A 4 4.83 -41.07 -4.06
N ARG A 5 4.70 -41.12 -5.39
CA ARG A 5 4.87 -39.97 -6.29
C ARG A 5 3.71 -38.96 -6.16
N ARG A 6 2.45 -39.38 -6.00
CA ARG A 6 1.30 -38.46 -5.86
C ARG A 6 1.29 -37.72 -4.52
N LEU A 7 1.82 -38.34 -3.47
CA LEU A 7 1.94 -37.74 -2.14
C LEU A 7 2.91 -36.55 -2.13
N LYS A 8 3.99 -36.58 -2.92
CA LYS A 8 4.96 -35.47 -3.06
C LYS A 8 4.36 -34.23 -3.72
N TRP A 9 3.46 -34.41 -4.70
CA TRP A 9 2.79 -33.29 -5.38
C TRP A 9 1.60 -32.73 -4.57
N ALA A 10 0.99 -33.53 -3.70
CA ALA A 10 -0.05 -33.09 -2.78
C ALA A 10 0.49 -32.39 -1.52
N ALA A 11 1.74 -32.67 -1.12
CA ALA A 11 2.38 -32.03 0.03
C ALA A 11 2.85 -30.59 -0.24
N LEU A 12 3.21 -30.28 -1.49
CA LEU A 12 3.64 -28.93 -1.91
C LEU A 12 2.63 -27.80 -1.59
N PRO A 13 1.33 -27.91 -1.91
CA PRO A 13 0.36 -26.86 -1.56
C PRO A 13 0.14 -26.74 -0.06
N ILE A 14 0.22 -27.85 0.68
CA ILE A 14 0.06 -27.85 2.15
C ILE A 14 1.26 -27.15 2.80
N VAL A 15 2.48 -27.45 2.37
CA VAL A 15 3.69 -26.79 2.88
C VAL A 15 3.73 -25.31 2.50
N SER A 16 3.31 -24.97 1.28
CA SER A 16 3.21 -23.56 0.84
C SER A 16 2.16 -22.80 1.65
N LEU A 17 1.00 -23.40 1.90
CA LEU A 17 -0.05 -22.80 2.74
C LEU A 17 0.43 -22.65 4.19
N LEU A 18 1.12 -23.66 4.72
CA LEU A 18 1.66 -23.63 6.08
C LEU A 18 2.71 -22.53 6.23
N LEU A 19 3.63 -22.41 5.27
CA LEU A 19 4.65 -21.34 5.25
C LEU A 19 4.00 -19.96 5.18
N ILE A 20 2.99 -19.77 4.34
CA ILE A 20 2.22 -18.52 4.24
C ILE A 20 1.52 -18.18 5.57
N THR A 21 0.99 -19.19 6.27
CA THR A 21 0.34 -18.98 7.58
C THR A 21 1.33 -18.69 8.71
N LEU A 22 2.54 -19.26 8.67
CA LEU A 22 3.57 -19.02 9.69
C LEU A 22 4.31 -17.69 9.51
N THR A 23 4.30 -17.11 8.31
CA THR A 23 4.82 -15.74 8.06
C THR A 23 3.81 -14.64 8.41
N GLY A 24 2.77 -14.96 9.19
CA GLY A 24 1.72 -14.03 9.60
C GLY A 24 2.28 -12.82 10.36
N CYS A 25 1.92 -11.64 9.86
CA CYS A 25 2.23 -10.31 10.36
C CYS A 25 1.65 -10.04 11.76
N THR A 26 2.25 -9.11 12.51
CA THR A 26 1.69 -8.67 13.81
C THR A 26 0.31 -8.03 13.59
N PRO A 27 -0.68 -8.26 14.48
CA PRO A 27 -2.04 -7.71 14.32
C PRO A 27 -2.07 -6.17 14.18
N GLU A 28 -1.10 -5.50 14.80
CA GLU A 28 -0.95 -4.04 14.78
C GLU A 28 -0.61 -3.53 13.38
N GLU A 29 0.34 -4.17 12.69
CA GLU A 29 0.72 -3.81 11.31
C GLU A 29 -0.43 -4.02 10.32
N PHE A 30 -1.19 -5.12 10.46
CA PHE A 30 -2.38 -5.36 9.64
C PHE A 30 -3.44 -4.28 9.86
N SER A 31 -3.67 -3.87 11.11
CA SER A 31 -4.63 -2.81 11.43
C SER A 31 -4.24 -1.46 10.81
N ARG A 32 -2.95 -1.22 10.54
CA ARG A 32 -2.44 -0.01 9.87
C ARG A 32 -2.33 -0.16 8.36
N GLY A 33 -2.78 -1.29 7.80
CA GLY A 33 -2.64 -1.57 6.37
C GLY A 33 -1.19 -1.57 5.91
N PHE A 34 -0.26 -2.04 6.76
CA PHE A 34 1.19 -2.06 6.49
C PHE A 34 1.84 -0.68 6.29
N LEU A 35 1.20 0.40 6.77
CA LEU A 35 1.84 1.70 6.86
C LEU A 35 3.05 1.62 7.82
N PRO A 36 4.28 1.97 7.38
CA PRO A 36 5.44 1.99 8.26
C PRO A 36 5.29 3.09 9.32
N GLY A 37 5.75 2.82 10.54
CA GLY A 37 5.73 3.76 11.65
C GLY A 37 4.91 3.28 12.84
N VAL A 38 4.72 4.18 13.81
CA VAL A 38 3.94 3.94 15.03
C VAL A 38 2.71 4.84 15.06
N GLY A 39 1.64 4.38 15.72
CA GLY A 39 0.43 5.18 15.86
C GLY A 39 0.63 6.34 16.85
N GLY A 40 -0.14 7.42 16.69
CA GLY A 40 -0.25 8.49 17.69
C GLY A 40 0.97 9.41 17.84
N VAL A 41 1.86 9.49 16.85
CA VAL A 41 3.02 10.42 16.88
C VAL A 41 2.57 11.87 16.78
N THR A 42 1.56 12.14 15.95
CA THR A 42 0.97 13.47 15.75
C THR A 42 -0.54 13.40 15.78
N ASN A 43 -1.19 14.55 15.96
CA ASN A 43 -2.64 14.71 15.82
C ASN A 43 -3.16 14.39 14.40
N HIS A 44 -2.28 14.21 13.42
CA HIS A 44 -2.61 13.85 12.04
C HIS A 44 -2.39 12.37 11.71
N THR A 45 -1.67 11.61 12.56
CA THR A 45 -1.30 10.22 12.27
C THR A 45 -2.52 9.34 11.96
N GLU A 46 -3.59 9.45 12.75
CA GLU A 46 -4.78 8.62 12.53
C GLU A 46 -5.53 8.99 11.24
N ARG A 47 -5.63 10.29 10.91
CA ARG A 47 -6.23 10.75 9.66
C ARG A 47 -5.50 10.18 8.44
N ILE A 48 -4.16 10.23 8.44
CA ILE A 48 -3.34 9.69 7.35
C ILE A 48 -3.54 8.18 7.25
N ARG A 49 -3.58 7.47 8.38
CA ARG A 49 -3.82 6.03 8.42
C ARG A 49 -5.20 5.67 7.87
N GLU A 50 -6.25 6.38 8.27
CA GLU A 50 -7.61 6.14 7.77
C GLU A 50 -7.70 6.31 6.26
N LEU A 51 -7.12 7.38 5.72
CA LEU A 51 -7.06 7.61 4.28
C LEU A 51 -6.28 6.48 3.56
N TRP A 52 -5.14 6.07 4.13
CA TRP A 52 -4.33 4.97 3.60
C TRP A 52 -5.09 3.64 3.55
N VAL A 53 -5.62 3.21 4.69
CA VAL A 53 -6.34 1.93 4.83
C VAL A 53 -7.61 1.95 3.99
N GLY A 54 -8.36 3.06 4.01
CA GLY A 54 -9.55 3.22 3.18
C GLY A 54 -9.25 3.13 1.69
N SER A 55 -8.15 3.74 1.24
CA SER A 55 -7.71 3.67 -0.17
C SER A 55 -7.36 2.26 -0.59
N TRP A 56 -6.56 1.55 0.21
CA TRP A 56 -6.23 0.15 -0.05
C TRP A 56 -7.46 -0.75 -0.07
N LEU A 57 -8.41 -0.55 0.84
CA LEU A 57 -9.64 -1.34 0.89
C LEU A 57 -10.42 -1.21 -0.43
N VAL A 58 -10.62 0.01 -0.91
CA VAL A 58 -11.31 0.25 -2.19
C VAL A 58 -10.53 -0.33 -3.36
N LEU A 59 -9.20 -0.15 -3.39
CA LEU A 59 -8.35 -0.70 -4.46
C LEU A 59 -8.36 -2.23 -4.49
N TRP A 60 -8.31 -2.89 -3.33
CA TRP A 60 -8.47 -4.34 -3.23
C TRP A 60 -9.85 -4.78 -3.70
N GLY A 61 -10.91 -4.05 -3.34
CA GLY A 61 -12.26 -4.32 -3.83
C GLY A 61 -12.34 -4.32 -5.36
N VAL A 62 -11.84 -3.26 -6.00
CA VAL A 62 -11.82 -3.14 -7.46
C VAL A 62 -10.91 -4.20 -8.10
N GLY A 63 -9.71 -4.42 -7.55
CA GLY A 63 -8.76 -5.41 -8.05
C GLY A 63 -9.29 -6.84 -7.98
N ILE A 64 -9.92 -7.22 -6.87
CA ILE A 64 -10.55 -8.54 -6.71
C ILE A 64 -11.68 -8.73 -7.71
N ILE A 65 -12.53 -7.73 -7.93
CA ILE A 65 -13.60 -7.81 -8.94
C ILE A 65 -13.00 -7.99 -10.35
N ALA A 66 -11.99 -7.21 -10.69
CA ALA A 66 -11.32 -7.31 -12.00
C ALA A 66 -10.68 -8.68 -12.22
N TRP A 67 -9.94 -9.19 -11.23
CA TRP A 67 -9.36 -10.53 -11.30
C TRP A 67 -10.41 -11.63 -11.33
N ALA A 68 -11.50 -11.51 -10.56
CA ALA A 68 -12.59 -12.48 -10.58
C ALA A 68 -13.22 -12.57 -11.98
N LEU A 69 -13.51 -11.43 -12.62
CA LEU A 69 -14.03 -11.37 -13.99
C LEU A 69 -13.03 -11.94 -15.00
N MET A 70 -11.74 -11.64 -14.84
CA MET A 70 -10.68 -12.18 -15.69
C MET A 70 -10.58 -13.71 -15.57
N PHE A 71 -10.51 -14.25 -14.35
CA PHE A 71 -10.45 -15.69 -14.13
C PHE A 71 -11.72 -16.39 -14.58
N TYR A 72 -12.88 -15.77 -14.36
CA TYR A 72 -14.16 -16.24 -14.88
C TYR A 72 -14.10 -16.37 -16.41
N ALA A 73 -13.63 -15.33 -17.12
CA ALA A 73 -13.51 -15.36 -18.57
C ALA A 73 -12.54 -16.45 -19.05
N ILE A 74 -11.39 -16.59 -18.39
CA ILE A 74 -10.39 -17.62 -18.70
C ILE A 74 -10.97 -19.03 -18.53
N ILE A 75 -11.79 -19.28 -17.51
CA ILE A 75 -12.34 -20.62 -17.23
C ILE A 75 -13.51 -20.93 -18.15
N VAL A 76 -14.45 -20.00 -18.31
CA VAL A 76 -15.71 -20.20 -19.02
C VAL A 76 -15.52 -20.20 -20.54
N TYR A 77 -14.74 -19.26 -21.07
CA TYR A 77 -14.53 -19.11 -22.52
C TYR A 77 -13.29 -19.85 -23.03
N ARG A 78 -12.72 -20.77 -22.23
CA ARG A 78 -11.61 -21.61 -22.66
C ARG A 78 -12.05 -22.58 -23.76
N ARG A 79 -11.40 -22.51 -24.92
CA ARG A 79 -11.60 -23.48 -26.02
C ARG A 79 -11.32 -24.91 -25.55
N ARG A 80 -12.25 -25.82 -25.84
CA ARG A 80 -12.13 -27.25 -25.50
C ARG A 80 -11.54 -28.04 -26.66
N LYS A 81 -10.99 -29.22 -26.38
CA LYS A 81 -10.49 -30.13 -27.43
C LYS A 81 -11.66 -30.57 -28.31
N GLY A 82 -11.53 -30.39 -29.62
CA GLY A 82 -12.56 -30.74 -30.60
C GLY A 82 -13.57 -29.63 -30.90
N ASP A 83 -13.48 -28.48 -30.20
CA ASP A 83 -14.29 -27.31 -30.50
C ASP A 83 -13.70 -26.54 -31.70
N ASN A 84 -14.44 -26.48 -32.80
CA ASN A 84 -14.08 -25.79 -34.04
C ASN A 84 -15.04 -24.66 -34.39
N GLU A 85 -15.91 -24.27 -33.47
CA GLU A 85 -16.87 -23.19 -33.68
C GLU A 85 -16.19 -21.82 -33.54
N ILE A 86 -16.60 -20.87 -34.39
CA ILE A 86 -16.12 -19.49 -34.32
C ILE A 86 -16.96 -18.75 -33.27
N PRO A 87 -16.35 -18.06 -32.29
CA PRO A 87 -17.10 -17.35 -31.26
C PRO A 87 -17.94 -16.20 -31.86
N PRO A 88 -19.03 -15.80 -31.18
CA PRO A 88 -19.87 -14.71 -31.64
C PRO A 88 -19.07 -13.39 -31.72
N GLN A 89 -19.13 -12.72 -32.89
CA GLN A 89 -18.42 -11.46 -33.14
C GLN A 89 -19.23 -10.28 -32.60
N LEU A 90 -19.08 -10.00 -31.31
CA LEU A 90 -19.68 -8.83 -30.67
C LEU A 90 -18.75 -7.62 -30.86
N ARG A 91 -19.26 -6.53 -31.46
CA ARG A 91 -18.45 -5.31 -31.74
C ARG A 91 -18.62 -4.20 -30.72
N TYR A 92 -19.81 -4.05 -30.14
CA TYR A 92 -20.14 -2.82 -29.43
C TYR A 92 -21.24 -3.02 -28.37
N ASN A 93 -21.08 -2.38 -27.21
CA ASN A 93 -22.06 -2.40 -26.12
C ASN A 93 -22.02 -1.05 -25.36
N MET A 94 -22.86 -0.06 -25.74
CA MET A 94 -22.85 1.28 -25.10
C MET A 94 -22.99 1.18 -23.57
N PRO A 95 -23.91 0.35 -23.02
CA PRO A 95 -24.11 0.29 -21.57
C PRO A 95 -22.84 -0.09 -20.79
N ILE A 96 -22.10 -1.13 -21.24
CA ILE A 96 -20.90 -1.56 -20.51
C ILE A 96 -19.76 -0.55 -20.64
N GLU A 97 -19.62 0.09 -21.80
CA GLU A 97 -18.63 1.15 -22.02
C GLU A 97 -18.86 2.36 -21.13
N THR A 98 -20.12 2.75 -20.98
CA THR A 98 -20.50 3.82 -20.07
C THR A 98 -20.18 3.43 -18.63
N LEU A 99 -20.49 2.19 -18.22
CA LEU A 99 -20.23 1.69 -16.87
C LEU A 99 -18.75 1.77 -16.49
N PHE A 100 -17.85 1.22 -17.32
CA PHE A 100 -16.41 1.20 -16.99
C PHE A 100 -15.71 2.54 -17.18
N THR A 101 -16.37 3.54 -17.76
CA THR A 101 -15.82 4.90 -17.89
C THR A 101 -16.27 5.78 -16.73
N VAL A 102 -17.58 5.74 -16.41
CA VAL A 102 -18.17 6.58 -15.36
C VAL A 102 -17.77 6.12 -13.96
N VAL A 103 -17.72 4.81 -13.72
CA VAL A 103 -17.38 4.28 -12.38
C VAL A 103 -15.97 4.69 -11.94
N PRO A 104 -14.89 4.46 -12.74
CA PRO A 104 -13.56 4.92 -12.35
C PRO A 104 -13.47 6.44 -12.21
N PHE A 105 -14.18 7.19 -13.06
CA PHE A 105 -14.21 8.65 -12.96
C PHE A 105 -14.77 9.13 -11.61
N ILE A 106 -15.89 8.57 -11.16
CA ILE A 106 -16.49 8.89 -9.85
C ILE A 106 -15.54 8.49 -8.70
N LEU A 107 -14.89 7.32 -8.79
CA LEU A 107 -13.94 6.89 -7.77
C LEU A 107 -12.77 7.88 -7.62
N VAL A 108 -12.21 8.35 -8.74
CA VAL A 108 -11.12 9.34 -8.72
C VAL A 108 -11.57 10.66 -8.10
N ILE A 109 -12.76 11.17 -8.44
CA ILE A 109 -13.30 12.38 -7.82
C ILE A 109 -13.47 12.20 -6.31
N GLY A 110 -14.01 11.05 -5.88
CA GLY A 110 -14.17 10.74 -4.46
C GLY A 110 -12.83 10.74 -3.72
N PHE A 111 -11.83 10.05 -4.27
CA PHE A 111 -10.48 10.04 -3.70
C PHE A 111 -9.85 11.43 -3.65
N PHE A 112 -9.97 12.19 -4.73
CA PHE A 112 -9.45 13.56 -4.78
C PHE A 112 -10.06 14.42 -3.68
N ALA A 113 -11.39 14.36 -3.48
CA ALA A 113 -12.07 15.13 -2.44
C ALA A 113 -11.60 14.75 -1.02
N LEU A 114 -11.41 13.45 -0.74
CA LEU A 114 -10.88 12.99 0.54
C LEU A 114 -9.44 13.47 0.77
N THR A 115 -8.58 13.33 -0.23
CA THR A 115 -7.18 13.79 -0.17
C THR A 115 -7.10 15.29 0.04
N ALA A 116 -7.87 16.08 -0.72
CA ALA A 116 -7.88 17.54 -0.59
C ALA A 116 -8.30 17.98 0.82
N ARG A 117 -9.37 17.38 1.38
CA ARG A 117 -9.84 17.64 2.75
C ARG A 117 -8.76 17.34 3.79
N ASP A 118 -8.08 16.21 3.66
CA ASP A 118 -7.10 15.76 4.64
C ASP A 118 -5.79 16.55 4.54
N MET A 119 -5.38 16.93 3.32
CA MET A 119 -4.23 17.79 3.08
C MET A 119 -4.43 19.19 3.67
N GLU A 120 -5.61 19.80 3.46
CA GLU A 120 -5.94 21.10 4.07
C GLU A 120 -5.85 21.05 5.61
N ALA A 121 -6.31 19.95 6.21
CA ALA A 121 -6.24 19.78 7.66
C ALA A 121 -4.80 19.61 8.17
N ILE A 122 -3.91 18.98 7.39
CA ILE A 122 -2.50 18.75 7.75
C ILE A 122 -1.67 20.02 7.59
N GLU A 123 -1.91 20.79 6.53
CA GLU A 123 -1.14 22.00 6.24
C GLU A 123 -1.54 23.19 7.13
N LYS A 124 -2.73 23.14 7.76
CA LYS A 124 -3.19 24.20 8.63
C LYS A 124 -2.22 24.38 9.82
N PRO A 125 -1.64 25.58 10.00
CA PRO A 125 -0.75 25.84 11.12
C PRO A 125 -1.43 25.58 12.46
N VAL A 126 -0.76 24.83 13.33
CA VAL A 126 -1.19 24.57 14.70
C VAL A 126 -0.43 25.52 15.61
N ALA A 127 -1.13 26.11 16.59
CA ALA A 127 -0.46 26.86 17.64
C ALA A 127 0.41 25.89 18.46
N SER A 128 1.72 26.12 18.46
CA SER A 128 2.70 25.31 19.19
C SER A 128 3.38 26.18 20.24
N ASP A 129 3.56 25.63 21.43
CA ASP A 129 4.33 26.27 22.51
C ASP A 129 5.83 26.28 22.23
N TYR A 130 6.28 25.49 21.26
CA TYR A 130 7.68 25.35 20.87
C TYR A 130 7.89 25.59 19.39
N ARG A 131 8.93 26.36 19.07
CA ARG A 131 9.44 26.54 17.70
C ARG A 131 10.87 26.00 17.57
N ILE A 132 11.03 25.07 16.62
CA ILE A 132 12.33 24.47 16.27
C ILE A 132 12.65 24.83 14.83
N GLU A 133 13.79 25.45 14.60
CA GLU A 133 14.35 25.69 13.27
C GLU A 133 15.30 24.55 12.92
N VAL A 134 15.10 23.91 11.77
CA VAL A 134 15.89 22.79 11.29
C VAL A 134 16.65 23.20 10.04
N VAL A 135 17.98 23.17 10.10
CA VAL A 135 18.85 23.52 8.96
C VAL A 135 19.47 22.25 8.39
N GLY A 136 19.12 21.93 7.15
CA GLY A 136 19.75 20.83 6.40
C GLY A 136 21.08 21.25 5.80
N LYS A 137 22.15 20.51 6.11
CA LYS A 137 23.50 20.67 5.55
C LYS A 137 23.88 19.39 4.79
N GLN A 138 24.94 19.44 3.98
CA GLN A 138 25.43 18.22 3.33
C GLN A 138 25.83 17.20 4.41
N TRP A 139 25.14 16.05 4.42
CA TRP A 139 25.34 14.93 5.36
C TRP A 139 25.18 15.29 6.85
N SER A 140 24.44 16.35 7.20
CA SER A 140 24.20 16.72 8.60
C SER A 140 22.97 17.62 8.76
N TRP A 141 22.49 17.76 10.00
CA TRP A 141 21.31 18.57 10.36
C TRP A 141 21.61 19.36 11.63
N ASP A 142 21.22 20.65 11.67
CA ASP A 142 21.26 21.45 12.89
C ASP A 142 19.84 21.73 13.40
N PHE A 143 19.69 21.74 14.72
CA PHE A 143 18.43 22.01 15.41
C PHE A 143 18.59 23.24 16.32
N ASN A 144 17.81 24.28 16.04
CA ASN A 144 17.83 25.54 16.78
C ASN A 144 16.50 25.75 17.52
N TYR A 145 16.55 25.85 18.84
CA TYR A 145 15.39 26.07 19.70
C TYR A 145 15.27 27.57 19.99
N THR A 146 14.48 28.27 19.17
CA THR A 146 14.45 29.74 19.14
C THR A 146 13.94 30.35 20.45
N ASP A 147 13.09 29.64 21.17
CA ASP A 147 12.40 30.16 22.36
C ASP A 147 13.26 30.03 23.63
N ASN A 148 14.16 29.04 23.68
CA ASN A 148 15.00 28.73 24.84
C ASN A 148 16.46 29.16 24.67
N ASN A 149 16.83 29.73 23.51
CA ASN A 149 18.21 30.08 23.15
C ASN A 149 19.20 28.92 23.30
N VAL A 150 18.76 27.71 22.92
CA VAL A 150 19.56 26.48 22.91
C VAL A 150 19.72 26.03 21.46
N PHE A 151 20.93 25.62 21.06
CA PHE A 151 21.21 25.08 19.73
C PHE A 151 22.01 23.79 19.85
N ASP A 152 21.73 22.84 18.95
CA ASP A 152 22.51 21.61 18.77
C ASP A 152 22.96 21.54 17.31
N SER A 153 24.27 21.52 17.11
CA SER A 153 24.88 21.49 15.77
C SER A 153 25.30 20.07 15.43
N GLY A 154 24.67 19.50 14.41
CA GLY A 154 25.14 18.25 13.84
C GLY A 154 26.53 18.45 13.22
N ILE A 155 27.45 17.55 13.55
CA ILE A 155 28.71 17.42 12.83
C ILE A 155 28.48 16.61 11.55
N GLN A 156 29.27 16.88 10.52
CA GLN A 156 29.31 16.03 9.33
C GLN A 156 29.97 14.70 9.70
N TYR A 157 29.61 13.62 8.99
CA TYR A 157 30.33 12.36 9.10
C TYR A 157 31.82 12.61 8.82
N GLN A 158 32.66 12.37 9.83
CA GLN A 158 34.11 12.39 9.68
C GLN A 158 34.56 10.95 9.50
N GLU A 159 35.18 10.67 8.36
CA GLU A 159 35.92 9.42 8.15
C GLU A 159 37.18 9.52 9.03
N ASP A 160 37.05 9.09 10.29
CA ASP A 160 38.23 8.89 11.13
C ASP A 160 38.98 7.69 10.53
N GLY A 161 40.21 7.90 10.05
CA GLY A 161 41.02 6.89 9.36
C GLY A 161 41.48 5.74 10.25
N THR A 162 40.83 5.54 11.40
CA THR A 162 40.94 4.35 12.21
C THR A 162 39.73 3.45 11.92
N GLU A 163 39.96 2.44 11.09
CA GLU A 163 39.10 1.26 11.08
C GLU A 163 39.01 0.77 12.53
N ALA A 164 37.85 0.96 13.17
CA ALA A 164 37.57 0.33 14.43
C ALA A 164 37.55 -1.18 14.17
N GLU A 165 38.68 -1.84 14.46
CA GLU A 165 38.78 -3.29 14.49
C GLU A 165 37.66 -3.82 15.41
N LEU A 166 36.72 -4.54 14.81
CA LEU A 166 35.70 -5.33 15.49
C LEU A 166 36.31 -6.64 16.01
#